data_AF-A0A3R5TMX4-F1
#
_entry.id   AF-A0A3R5TMX4-F1
#
_cell.length_a   1.000
_cell.length_b   1.000
_cell.length_c   1.000
_cell.angle_alpha   90.00
_cell.angle_beta   90.00
_cell.angle_gamma   90.00
#
_symmetry.space_group_name_H-M   'P 1'
#
loop_
_entity.id
_entity.type
_entity.pdbx_description
1 polymer ?
#
loop_
_entity_poly.entity_id
_entity_poly.type
_entity_poly.pdbx_seq_one_letter_code
_entity_poly.pdbx_strand_id
1 'polypeptide(L)'
;MLTHGNDESVYTQDQAVLVDSIMNYFSAENCEELILKPKIFIFQASRQSSQSFGAGIGDRKVKQEEIPVSEGAEVVRIPNEADFLAVYSTALGERSFNQTERASPFLHHLIEELKNMGVDDDFYSVLT
;
A
#
# COMPACT_ATOMS: atom_id res chain seq x y z
N MET A 1 -4.16 6.94 -4.39
CA MET A 1 -4.91 6.51 -5.58
C MET A 1 -6.39 6.41 -5.23
N LEU A 2 -7.27 7.04 -6.03
CA LEU A 2 -8.71 7.07 -5.82
C LEU A 2 -9.39 6.42 -7.03
N THR A 3 -9.80 5.15 -6.92
CA THR A 3 -10.34 4.38 -8.05
C THR A 3 -11.18 3.19 -7.57
N HIS A 4 -11.79 2.47 -8.49
CA HIS A 4 -12.32 1.14 -8.22
C HIS A 4 -11.19 0.13 -8.05
N GLY A 5 -11.48 -1.00 -7.41
CA GLY A 5 -10.51 -2.05 -7.19
C GLY A 5 -11.17 -3.33 -6.70
N ASN A 6 -10.33 -4.31 -6.40
CA ASN A 6 -10.66 -5.58 -5.75
C ASN A 6 -9.60 -5.89 -4.67
N ASP A 7 -9.61 -7.11 -4.11
CA ASP A 7 -8.76 -7.54 -2.98
C ASP A 7 -7.34 -6.95 -2.97
N GLU A 8 -6.63 -7.07 -4.10
CA GLU A 8 -5.20 -6.72 -4.24
C GLU A 8 -4.90 -5.77 -5.40
N SER A 9 -5.91 -5.36 -6.18
CA SER A 9 -5.72 -4.55 -7.38
C SER A 9 -6.50 -3.24 -7.35
N VAL A 10 -5.91 -2.23 -7.96
CA VAL A 10 -6.57 -0.98 -8.33
C VAL A 10 -6.83 -0.96 -9.83
N TYR A 11 -7.92 -0.34 -10.25
CA TYR A 11 -8.27 -0.26 -11.67
C TYR A 11 -7.72 1.03 -12.28
N THR A 12 -7.08 0.89 -13.43
CA THR A 12 -6.79 1.97 -14.35
C THR A 12 -7.92 2.06 -15.39
N GLN A 13 -7.78 2.94 -16.37
CA GLN A 13 -8.73 3.02 -17.48
C GLN A 13 -8.80 1.71 -18.28
N ASP A 14 -7.66 1.04 -18.45
CA ASP A 14 -7.54 -0.06 -19.41
C ASP A 14 -7.43 -1.43 -18.71
N GLN A 15 -6.91 -1.48 -17.47
CA GLN A 15 -6.62 -2.75 -16.79
C GLN A 15 -6.59 -2.64 -15.27
N ALA A 16 -6.66 -3.79 -14.59
CA ALA A 16 -6.34 -3.89 -13.17
C ALA A 16 -4.82 -3.98 -12.97
N VAL A 17 -4.31 -3.34 -11.92
CA VAL A 17 -2.90 -3.34 -11.55
C VAL A 17 -2.78 -3.72 -10.07
N LEU A 18 -1.90 -4.67 -9.77
CA LEU A 18 -1.63 -5.09 -8.40
C LEU A 18 -1.01 -3.94 -7.60
N VAL A 19 -1.49 -3.74 -6.38
CA VAL A 19 -0.95 -2.73 -5.46
C VAL A 19 0.53 -2.99 -5.17
N ASP A 20 0.90 -4.25 -4.94
CA ASP A 20 2.29 -4.67 -4.73
C ASP A 20 3.19 -4.29 -5.92
N SER A 21 2.70 -4.42 -7.16
CA SER A 21 3.48 -4.01 -8.34
C SER A 21 3.73 -2.51 -8.37
N ILE A 22 2.75 -1.70 -7.94
CA ILE A 22 2.91 -0.24 -7.84
C ILE A 22 3.94 0.11 -6.76
N MET A 23 3.82 -0.50 -5.59
CA MET A 23 4.73 -0.27 -4.47
C MET A 23 6.17 -0.72 -4.79
N ASN A 24 6.33 -1.80 -5.56
CA ASN A 24 7.64 -2.32 -5.94
C ASN A 24 8.49 -1.32 -6.74
N TYR A 25 7.88 -0.41 -7.51
CA TYR A 25 8.62 0.67 -8.20
C TYR A 25 9.37 1.61 -7.24
N PHE A 26 8.98 1.65 -5.96
CA PHE A 26 9.57 2.50 -4.93
C PHE A 26 10.43 1.71 -3.93
N SER A 27 10.65 0.43 -4.19
CA SER A 27 11.53 -0.41 -3.35
C SER A 27 12.96 0.10 -3.38
N ALA A 28 13.76 -0.26 -2.38
CA ALA A 28 15.18 0.12 -2.30
C ALA A 28 15.97 -0.25 -3.57
N GLU A 29 15.61 -1.36 -4.22
CA GLU A 29 16.23 -1.83 -5.48
C GLU A 29 15.81 -1.02 -6.70
N ASN A 30 14.54 -0.57 -6.76
CA ASN A 30 14.00 0.11 -7.94
C ASN A 30 14.00 1.65 -7.82
N CYS A 31 14.21 2.20 -6.62
CA CYS A 31 14.24 3.63 -6.36
C CYS A 31 15.23 3.99 -5.24
N GLU A 32 16.53 3.96 -5.56
CA GLU A 32 17.61 4.24 -4.60
C GLU A 32 17.49 5.63 -3.94
N GLU A 33 16.92 6.62 -4.66
CA GLU A 33 16.74 7.99 -4.15
C GLU A 33 15.77 8.08 -2.96
N LEU A 34 14.94 7.06 -2.74
CA LEU A 34 13.96 6.98 -1.65
C LEU A 34 14.35 5.99 -0.54
N ILE A 35 15.58 5.46 -0.56
CA ILE A 35 16.13 4.67 0.55
C ILE A 35 16.13 5.54 1.82
N LEU A 36 15.66 4.97 2.94
CA LEU A 36 15.54 5.62 4.26
C LEU A 36 14.63 6.86 4.30
N LYS A 37 13.76 7.03 3.28
CA LYS A 37 12.74 8.07 3.25
C LYS A 37 11.34 7.43 3.36
N PRO A 38 10.42 8.01 4.14
CA PRO A 38 9.06 7.46 4.27
C PRO A 38 8.31 7.51 2.93
N LYS A 39 7.67 6.40 2.58
CA LYS A 39 6.91 6.19 1.34
C LYS A 39 5.47 5.86 1.69
N ILE A 40 4.60 6.88 1.63
CA ILE A 40 3.20 6.77 2.05
C ILE A 40 2.30 6.59 0.83
N PHE A 41 1.55 5.48 0.81
CA PHE A 41 0.58 5.16 -0.23
C PHE A 41 -0.82 5.15 0.37
N ILE A 42 -1.73 5.94 -0.19
CA ILE A 42 -3.12 6.04 0.29
C ILE A 42 -4.04 5.52 -0.79
N PHE A 43 -4.74 4.41 -0.53
CA PHE A 43 -5.62 3.71 -1.46
C PHE A 43 -7.08 3.86 -1.04
N GLN A 44 -7.82 4.67 -1.80
CA GLN A 44 -9.28 4.65 -1.79
C GLN A 44 -9.74 3.75 -2.92
N ALA A 45 -9.95 2.46 -2.61
CA ALA A 45 -10.48 1.47 -3.51
C ALA A 45 -11.24 0.39 -2.73
N SER A 46 -12.20 -0.27 -3.38
CA SER A 46 -12.83 -1.45 -2.81
C SER A 46 -11.82 -2.60 -2.76
N ARG A 47 -11.84 -3.38 -1.69
CA ARG A 47 -11.05 -4.61 -1.55
C ARG A 47 -11.97 -5.82 -1.43
N GLN A 48 -13.14 -5.74 -2.06
CA GLN A 48 -14.09 -6.83 -2.12
C GLN A 48 -13.68 -7.77 -3.24
N SER A 49 -13.58 -9.05 -2.91
CA SER A 49 -13.30 -10.09 -3.89
C SER A 49 -14.43 -10.16 -4.90
N SER A 50 -14.10 -10.03 -6.19
CA SER A 50 -15.03 -10.38 -7.25
C SER A 50 -15.11 -11.90 -7.31
N GLN A 51 -16.04 -12.51 -6.57
CA GLN A 51 -16.41 -13.91 -6.80
C GLN A 51 -17.07 -14.05 -8.19
N SER A 52 -16.24 -14.11 -9.23
CA SER A 52 -16.61 -14.62 -10.54
C SER A 52 -15.37 -15.07 -11.30
N PHE A 53 -15.18 -16.39 -11.32
CA PHE A 53 -14.44 -17.22 -12.28
C PHE A 53 -12.92 -16.99 -12.46
N GLY A 54 -12.17 -17.81 -11.73
CA GLY A 54 -11.10 -18.63 -12.32
C GLY A 54 -9.83 -17.91 -12.77
N ALA A 55 -8.98 -17.54 -11.83
CA ALA A 55 -7.53 -17.55 -12.04
C ALA A 55 -6.87 -17.85 -10.68
N GLY A 56 -5.85 -18.71 -10.72
CA GLY A 56 -5.39 -19.50 -9.59
C GLY A 56 -5.03 -18.69 -8.35
N ILE A 57 -5.42 -19.24 -7.21
CA ILE A 57 -4.79 -18.99 -5.92
C ILE A 57 -3.31 -19.33 -6.10
N GLY A 58 -2.50 -18.31 -6.36
CA GLY A 58 -1.06 -18.42 -6.26
C GLY A 58 -0.72 -18.51 -4.79
N ASP A 59 -0.52 -19.73 -4.28
CA ASP A 59 0.08 -19.96 -2.98
C ASP A 59 1.33 -19.08 -2.84
N ARG A 60 1.24 -18.05 -1.99
CA ARG A 60 2.37 -17.18 -1.67
C ARG A 60 3.34 -17.98 -0.80
N LYS A 61 4.19 -18.78 -1.43
CA LYS A 61 5.45 -19.18 -0.81
C LYS A 61 6.29 -17.91 -0.68
N VAL A 62 6.36 -17.39 0.55
CA VAL A 62 7.42 -16.47 0.95
C VAL A 62 8.73 -17.19 0.65
N LYS A 63 9.39 -16.82 -0.46
CA LYS A 63 10.78 -17.21 -0.68
C LYS A 63 11.60 -16.41 0.31
N GLN A 64 11.87 -17.00 1.47
CA GLN A 64 13.03 -16.60 2.24
C GLN A 64 14.25 -17.02 1.41
N GLU A 65 14.87 -16.05 0.75
CA GLU A 65 16.19 -16.27 0.19
C GLU A 65 17.17 -16.35 1.36
N GLU A 66 17.64 -17.57 1.65
CA GLU A 66 18.79 -17.77 2.54
C GLU A 66 20.05 -17.24 1.82
N ILE A 67 20.57 -16.12 2.30
CA ILE A 67 21.81 -15.53 1.79
C ILE A 67 22.99 -16.23 2.49
N PRO A 68 23.99 -16.77 1.76
CA PRO A 68 25.16 -17.36 2.39
C PRO A 68 25.97 -16.27 3.10
N VAL A 69 26.16 -16.44 4.40
CA VAL A 69 26.96 -15.54 5.24
C VAL A 69 28.44 -15.73 4.87
N SER A 70 29.03 -14.73 4.20
CA SER A 70 30.49 -14.59 4.11
C SER A 70 30.94 -13.71 5.27
N GLU A 71 31.83 -14.23 6.11
CA GLU A 71 32.47 -13.48 7.19
C GLU A 71 33.29 -12.30 6.62
N GLY A 72 32.95 -11.08 7.04
CA GLY A 72 33.73 -9.88 6.77
C GLY A 72 32.88 -8.66 6.40
N ALA A 73 32.78 -7.71 7.35
CA ALA A 73 31.94 -6.51 7.38
C ALA A 73 30.47 -6.77 7.74
N GLU A 74 29.99 -6.06 8.77
CA GLU A 74 28.59 -6.03 9.20
C GLU A 74 27.76 -5.30 8.14
N VAL A 75 27.40 -6.00 7.05
CA VAL A 75 26.55 -5.46 6.00
C VAL A 75 25.11 -5.46 6.52
N VAL A 76 24.68 -4.32 7.07
CA VAL A 76 23.26 -4.08 7.39
C VAL A 76 22.48 -4.05 6.06
N ARG A 77 21.73 -5.12 5.76
CA ARG A 77 20.82 -5.16 4.61
C ARG A 77 19.47 -4.58 5.02
N ILE A 78 19.09 -3.49 4.37
CA ILE A 78 17.76 -2.89 4.54
C ILE A 78 16.75 -3.71 3.71
N PRO A 79 15.58 -4.10 4.26
CA PRO A 79 14.53 -4.75 3.47
C PRO A 79 14.07 -3.87 2.30
N ASN A 80 13.76 -4.49 1.16
CA ASN A 80 13.34 -3.75 -0.04
C ASN A 80 12.09 -2.88 0.15
N GLU A 81 11.20 -3.26 1.08
CA GLU A 81 9.95 -2.57 1.41
C GLU A 81 10.06 -1.77 2.73
N ALA A 82 11.29 -1.44 3.17
CA ALA A 82 11.49 -0.60 4.34
C ALA A 82 10.97 0.83 4.13
N ASP A 83 10.42 1.40 5.20
CA ASP A 83 9.85 2.75 5.25
C ASP A 83 8.58 2.95 4.41
N PHE A 84 7.83 1.88 4.12
CA PHE A 84 6.53 1.94 3.46
C PHE A 84 5.39 2.04 4.48
N LEU A 85 4.42 2.90 4.19
CA LEU A 85 3.13 2.96 4.88
C LEU A 85 2.00 2.91 3.85
N ALA A 86 1.26 1.80 3.80
CA ALA A 86 0.11 1.65 2.93
C ALA A 86 -1.20 1.78 3.73
N VAL A 87 -1.99 2.80 3.41
CA VAL A 87 -3.27 3.11 4.04
C VAL A 87 -4.40 2.73 3.10
N TYR A 88 -5.31 1.89 3.55
CA TYR A 88 -6.47 1.44 2.77
C TYR A 88 -7.76 1.97 3.39
N SER A 89 -8.65 2.50 2.57
CA SER A 89 -9.95 2.96 3.04
C SER A 89 -10.94 1.85 3.39
N THR A 90 -10.59 0.61 3.05
CA THR A 90 -11.38 -0.59 3.30
C THR A 90 -10.52 -1.70 3.86
N ALA A 91 -11.12 -2.46 4.79
CA ALA A 91 -10.56 -3.74 5.19
C ALA A 91 -10.61 -4.74 4.02
N LEU A 92 -9.73 -5.73 4.07
CA LEU A 92 -9.76 -6.86 3.13
C LEU A 92 -11.14 -7.51 3.08
N GLY A 93 -11.66 -7.76 1.88
CA GLY A 93 -12.98 -8.35 1.65
C GLY A 93 -14.14 -7.35 1.65
N GLU A 94 -13.91 -6.09 2.06
CA GLU A 94 -14.97 -5.09 2.21
C GLU A 94 -15.11 -4.15 1.01
N ARG A 95 -16.32 -3.63 0.81
CA ARG A 95 -16.62 -2.65 -0.23
C ARG A 95 -16.33 -1.23 0.27
N SER A 96 -15.75 -0.41 -0.60
CA SER A 96 -15.56 1.01 -0.30
C SER A 96 -16.87 1.77 -0.36
N PHE A 97 -17.21 2.48 0.71
CA PHE A 97 -18.36 3.37 0.74
C PHE A 97 -18.07 4.65 -0.06
N ASN A 98 -18.62 4.71 -1.28
CA ASN A 98 -18.73 5.95 -2.05
C ASN A 98 -20.22 6.29 -2.12
N GLN A 99 -20.66 7.34 -1.43
CA GLN A 99 -21.97 7.91 -1.71
C GLN A 99 -21.84 8.70 -3.00
N THR A 100 -22.64 8.39 -4.02
CA THR A 100 -22.53 9.00 -5.36
C THR A 100 -22.68 10.53 -5.35
N GLU A 101 -23.20 11.10 -4.26
CA GLU A 101 -23.38 12.55 -4.08
C GLU A 101 -22.52 13.18 -2.96
N ARG A 102 -21.73 12.40 -2.21
CA ARG A 102 -20.88 12.92 -1.13
C ARG A 102 -19.45 12.38 -1.19
N ALA A 103 -18.49 13.18 -0.74
CA ALA A 103 -17.10 12.74 -0.62
C ALA A 103 -17.00 11.46 0.22
N SER A 104 -16.03 10.60 -0.09
CA SER A 104 -15.74 9.40 0.70
C SER A 104 -15.55 9.77 2.17
N PRO A 105 -16.23 9.10 3.13
CA PRO A 105 -16.01 9.34 4.56
C PRO A 105 -14.55 9.20 4.98
N PHE A 106 -13.86 8.17 4.47
CA PHE A 106 -12.42 7.97 4.71
C PHE A 106 -11.58 9.20 4.32
N LEU A 107 -11.68 9.65 3.07
CA LEU A 107 -10.94 10.83 2.60
C LEU A 107 -11.35 12.10 3.34
N HIS A 108 -12.64 12.26 3.66
CA HIS A 108 -13.12 13.44 4.38
C HIS A 108 -12.43 13.54 5.75
N HIS A 109 -12.49 12.49 6.55
CA HIS A 109 -11.86 12.46 7.87
C HIS A 109 -10.34 12.54 7.80
N LEU A 110 -9.72 11.79 6.87
CA LEU A 110 -8.27 11.88 6.65
C LEU A 110 -7.83 13.32 6.36
N ILE A 111 -8.55 14.03 5.50
CA ILE A 111 -8.23 15.43 5.16
C ILE A 111 -8.44 16.36 6.36
N GLU A 112 -9.45 16.12 7.19
CA GLU A 112 -9.68 16.91 8.40
C GLU A 112 -8.54 16.73 9.41
N GLU A 113 -8.16 15.49 9.69
CA GLU A 113 -7.05 15.20 10.62
C GLU A 113 -5.71 15.74 10.10
N LEU A 114 -5.43 15.60 8.80
CA LEU A 114 -4.22 16.18 8.17
C LEU A 114 -4.17 17.70 8.27
N LYS A 115 -5.32 18.39 8.33
CA LYS A 115 -5.36 19.85 8.49
C LYS A 115 -5.17 20.29 9.93
N ASN A 116 -5.52 19.42 10.88
CA ASN A 116 -5.40 19.69 12.31
C ASN A 116 -4.03 19.26 12.86
N MET A 117 -3.28 18.47 12.10
CA MET A 117 -1.93 18.03 12.40
C MET A 117 -0.97 19.21 12.64
N GLY A 118 -0.32 19.21 13.81
CA GLY A 118 0.78 20.09 14.15
C GLY A 118 2.08 19.71 13.45
N VAL A 119 3.06 20.61 13.49
CA VAL A 119 4.37 20.41 12.83
C VAL A 119 5.17 19.25 13.44
N ASP A 120 4.97 18.98 14.72
CA ASP A 120 5.70 17.96 15.48
C ASP A 120 4.90 16.65 15.67
N ASP A 121 3.68 16.59 15.10
CA ASP A 121 2.84 15.39 15.20
C ASP A 121 3.31 14.31 14.22
N ASP A 122 3.32 13.06 14.67
CA ASP A 122 3.63 11.92 13.80
C ASP A 122 2.47 11.66 12.84
N PHE A 123 2.77 11.43 11.56
CA PHE A 123 1.78 11.06 10.55
C PHE A 123 0.93 9.84 10.97
N TYR A 124 1.51 8.92 11.74
CA TYR A 124 0.78 7.75 12.23
C TYR A 124 -0.41 8.12 13.12
N SER A 125 -0.33 9.25 13.85
CA SER A 125 -1.42 9.73 14.72
C SER A 125 -2.67 10.14 13.96
N VAL A 126 -2.53 10.58 12.71
CA VAL A 126 -3.67 10.91 11.82
C VAL A 126 -4.47 9.66 11.43
N LEU A 127 -3.89 8.47 11.58
CA LEU A 127 -4.49 7.21 11.15
C LEU A 127 -5.15 6.41 12.29
N THR A 128 -5.01 6.85 13.55
CA THR A 128 -5.42 6.11 14.76
C THR A 128 -6.38 6.91 15.63
#